data_AF-A0A1B6DDN0-F1
#
_entry.id   AF-A0A1B6DDN0-F1
#
_cell.length_a   1.000
_cell.length_b   1.000
_cell.length_c   1.000
_cell.angle_alpha   90.00
_cell.angle_beta   90.00
_cell.angle_gamma   90.00
#
_symmetry.space_group_name_H-M   'P 1'
#
loop_
_entity.id
_entity.type
_entity.pdbx_description
1 polymer ?
#
loop_
_entity_poly.entity_id
_entity_poly.type
_entity_poly.pdbx_seq_one_letter_code
_entity_poly.pdbx_strand_id
1 'polypeptide(L)'
;NGNVTFTDFSVDEPYYSVKLISSLGCLFWMYTKNDPTKGMYKVVVIHIALDKREFASQIEFITEDIKYLQKIKVLGQVVDIDETFSSGNIIIIPFETLVHFIDDEKQLMYKINISEITPTIESKPILEIESPEEGDKMSHFEIYTALKLVVKSLECPVCLGTLTPPLAVC
;
A
#
# COMPACT_ATOMS: atom_id res chain seq x y z
N ASN A 1 -1.37 -8.98 3.01
CA ASN A 1 -1.92 -9.34 1.69
C ASN A 1 -3.43 -9.24 1.75
N GLY A 2 -4.08 -8.79 0.69
CA GLY A 2 -5.53 -8.62 0.68
C GLY A 2 -6.11 -8.51 -0.72
N ASN A 3 -7.43 -8.65 -0.79
CA ASN A 3 -8.21 -8.32 -1.97
C ASN A 3 -8.64 -6.86 -1.88
N VAL A 4 -8.51 -6.14 -2.98
CA VAL A 4 -9.01 -4.78 -3.14
C VAL A 4 -10.17 -4.86 -4.13
N THR A 5 -11.33 -4.40 -3.68
CA THR A 5 -12.53 -4.26 -4.51
C THR A 5 -12.96 -2.79 -4.52
N PHE A 6 -13.35 -2.32 -5.70
CA PHE A 6 -14.08 -1.07 -5.92
C PHE A 6 -15.39 -1.41 -6.59
N THR A 7 -16.49 -0.85 -6.10
CA THR A 7 -17.83 -0.97 -6.68
C THR A 7 -18.15 0.27 -7.51
N ASP A 8 -19.03 0.14 -8.52
CA ASP A 8 -19.42 1.23 -9.41
C ASP A 8 -18.21 1.93 -10.08
N PHE A 9 -17.14 1.19 -10.35
CA PHE A 9 -15.91 1.71 -10.93
C PHE A 9 -16.09 2.00 -12.43
N SER A 10 -15.62 3.17 -12.86
CA SER A 10 -15.59 3.57 -14.26
C SER A 10 -14.23 4.18 -14.59
N VAL A 11 -13.66 3.81 -15.74
CA VAL A 11 -12.42 4.42 -16.23
C VAL A 11 -12.62 5.88 -16.64
N ASP A 12 -13.84 6.25 -17.02
CA ASP A 12 -14.17 7.60 -17.49
C ASP A 12 -14.39 8.59 -16.34
N GLU A 13 -14.55 8.13 -15.11
CA GLU A 13 -14.83 8.96 -13.95
C GLU A 13 -13.58 9.12 -13.05
N PRO A 14 -13.26 10.35 -12.61
CA PRO A 14 -12.14 10.53 -11.70
C PRO A 14 -12.43 9.85 -10.37
N TYR A 15 -11.42 9.14 -9.85
CA TYR A 15 -11.57 8.40 -8.60
C TYR A 15 -10.34 8.61 -7.73
N TYR A 16 -10.54 8.71 -6.42
CA TYR A 16 -9.47 8.75 -5.44
C TYR A 16 -9.89 7.95 -4.21
N SER A 17 -9.00 7.09 -3.71
CA SER A 17 -9.24 6.31 -2.50
C SER A 17 -7.96 6.09 -1.72
N VAL A 18 -8.12 6.03 -0.39
CA VAL A 18 -7.07 5.71 0.55
C VAL A 18 -7.54 4.51 1.37
N LYS A 19 -6.72 3.45 1.43
CA LYS A 19 -6.99 2.27 2.25
C LYS A 19 -5.80 2.00 3.16
N LEU A 20 -6.09 1.52 4.38
CA LEU A 20 -5.07 1.02 5.28
C LEU A 20 -4.91 -0.50 5.06
N ILE A 21 -3.67 -0.95 4.90
CA ILE A 21 -3.32 -2.37 4.73
C ILE A 21 -2.47 -2.80 5.92
N SER A 22 -2.84 -3.91 6.55
CA SER A 22 -1.99 -4.60 7.52
C SER A 22 -1.35 -5.83 6.88
N SER A 23 -0.02 -5.92 6.93
CA SER A 23 0.75 -7.07 6.42
C SER A 23 2.09 -7.16 7.15
N LEU A 24 2.60 -8.38 7.39
CA LEU A 24 3.92 -8.59 8.01
C LEU A 24 4.14 -7.82 9.33
N GLY A 25 3.07 -7.65 10.11
CA GLY A 25 3.10 -6.89 11.37
C GLY A 25 3.32 -5.39 11.20
N CYS A 26 3.10 -4.84 10.00
CA CYS A 26 3.22 -3.41 9.70
C CYS A 26 1.89 -2.85 9.17
N LEU A 27 1.82 -1.53 9.08
CA LEU A 27 0.74 -0.81 8.41
C LEU A 27 1.25 -0.07 7.17
N PHE A 28 0.41 -0.03 6.14
CA PHE A 28 0.70 0.64 4.89
C PHE A 28 -0.51 1.45 4.44
N TRP A 29 -0.27 2.69 4.02
CA TRP A 29 -1.25 3.43 3.25
C TRP A 29 -1.19 3.01 1.79
N MET A 30 -2.35 2.68 1.22
CA MET A 30 -2.51 2.51 -0.21
C MET A 30 -3.37 3.63 -0.76
N TYR A 31 -2.80 4.44 -1.64
CA TYR A 31 -3.50 5.48 -2.36
C TYR A 31 -3.75 4.99 -3.78
N THR A 32 -4.97 5.16 -4.26
CA THR A 32 -5.35 4.82 -5.62
C THR A 32 -6.00 6.01 -6.28
N LYS A 33 -5.62 6.31 -7.52
CA LYS A 33 -6.17 7.40 -8.31
C LYS A 33 -6.51 6.91 -9.71
N ASN A 34 -7.77 7.08 -10.12
CA ASN A 34 -8.16 6.99 -11.52
C ASN A 34 -8.03 8.39 -12.14
N ASP A 35 -7.22 8.52 -13.19
CA ASP A 35 -6.99 9.79 -13.90
C ASP A 35 -7.47 9.66 -15.35
N PRO A 36 -8.76 9.94 -15.63
CA PRO A 36 -9.32 9.81 -16.97
C PRO A 36 -8.61 10.67 -18.01
N THR A 37 -8.11 11.84 -17.60
CA THR A 37 -7.41 12.78 -18.49
C THR A 37 -6.10 12.21 -19.03
N LYS A 38 -5.48 11.30 -18.27
CA LYS A 38 -4.23 10.63 -18.65
C LYS A 38 -4.43 9.18 -19.10
N GLY A 39 -5.65 8.64 -18.99
CA GLY A 39 -5.95 7.26 -19.35
C GLY A 39 -5.25 6.23 -18.45
N MET A 40 -5.04 6.56 -17.17
CA MET A 40 -4.21 5.76 -16.26
C MET A 40 -4.84 5.60 -14.88
N TYR A 41 -4.77 4.38 -14.36
CA TYR A 41 -5.00 4.08 -12.96
C TYR A 41 -3.67 3.96 -12.22
N LYS A 42 -3.55 4.64 -11.10
CA LYS A 42 -2.30 4.78 -10.36
C LYS A 42 -2.44 4.26 -8.95
N VAL A 43 -1.43 3.55 -8.47
CA VAL A 43 -1.38 3.06 -7.09
C VAL A 43 -0.05 3.39 -6.43
N VAL A 44 -0.14 3.93 -5.23
CA VAL A 44 0.99 4.25 -4.36
C VAL A 44 0.82 3.48 -3.06
N VAL A 45 1.88 2.83 -2.61
CA VAL A 45 1.92 2.16 -1.30
C VAL A 45 3.03 2.78 -0.47
N ILE A 46 2.67 3.28 0.70
CA ILE A 46 3.58 3.92 1.66
C ILE A 46 3.57 3.11 2.94
N HIS A 47 4.75 2.69 3.39
CA HIS A 47 4.93 2.09 4.70
C HIS A 47 4.79 3.18 5.77
N ILE A 48 3.89 2.96 6.74
CA ILE A 48 3.75 3.82 7.91
C ILE A 48 4.89 3.43 8.85
N ALA A 49 6.06 4.04 8.63
CA ALA A 49 7.30 3.59 9.22
C ALA A 49 7.30 3.74 10.75
N LEU A 50 7.44 2.59 11.43
CA LEU A 50 7.91 2.48 12.82
C LEU A 50 9.34 1.90 12.88
N ASP A 51 9.91 1.48 11.75
CA ASP A 51 11.22 0.82 11.66
C ASP A 51 11.91 1.04 10.28
N LYS A 52 13.07 0.38 10.08
CA LYS A 52 13.92 0.48 8.88
C LYS A 52 13.67 -0.61 7.83
N ARG A 53 12.60 -1.40 7.95
CA ARG A 53 12.34 -2.49 7.00
C ARG A 53 11.97 -1.94 5.63
N GLU A 54 12.45 -2.63 4.60
CA GLU A 54 12.11 -2.33 3.21
C GLU A 54 11.10 -3.33 2.69
N PHE A 55 10.14 -2.86 1.90
CA PHE A 55 9.08 -3.70 1.37
C PHE A 55 8.91 -3.49 -0.13
N ALA A 56 8.35 -4.50 -0.79
CA ALA A 56 7.83 -4.40 -2.13
C ALA A 56 6.33 -4.69 -2.10
N SER A 57 5.56 -3.89 -2.83
CA SER A 57 4.16 -4.13 -3.10
C SER A 57 4.02 -4.72 -4.49
N GLN A 58 3.11 -5.68 -4.62
CA GLN A 58 2.77 -6.31 -5.88
C GLN A 58 1.27 -6.29 -6.03
N ILE A 59 0.79 -5.74 -7.14
CA ILE A 59 -0.60 -5.81 -7.55
C ILE A 59 -0.74 -6.88 -8.61
N GLU A 60 -1.78 -7.70 -8.45
CA GLU A 60 -2.08 -8.81 -9.34
C GLU A 60 -3.56 -8.79 -9.70
N PHE A 61 -3.84 -8.64 -11.00
CA PHE A 61 -5.14 -8.84 -11.59
C PHE A 61 -5.18 -10.20 -12.27
N ILE A 62 -6.24 -10.95 -12.04
CA ILE A 62 -6.40 -12.31 -12.58
C ILE A 62 -7.84 -12.46 -13.05
N THR A 63 -8.02 -12.74 -14.33
CA THR A 63 -9.24 -13.31 -14.91
C THR A 63 -8.95 -14.75 -15.37
N GLU A 64 -9.94 -15.42 -15.97
CA GLU A 64 -9.75 -16.74 -16.56
C GLU A 64 -8.69 -16.72 -17.69
N ASP A 65 -8.65 -15.64 -18.47
CA ASP A 65 -7.85 -15.54 -19.69
C ASP A 65 -6.58 -14.68 -19.51
N ILE A 66 -6.59 -13.72 -18.58
CA ILE A 66 -5.56 -12.68 -18.49
C ILE A 66 -5.03 -12.60 -17.07
N LYS A 67 -3.71 -12.59 -16.96
CA LYS A 67 -2.98 -12.30 -15.73
C LYS A 67 -2.10 -11.07 -15.93
N TYR A 68 -2.32 -10.05 -15.11
CA TYR A 68 -1.47 -8.87 -15.05
C TYR A 68 -0.84 -8.75 -13.67
N LEU A 69 0.46 -8.46 -13.62
CA LEU A 69 1.22 -8.35 -12.39
C LEU A 69 2.22 -7.22 -12.49
N GLN A 70 2.20 -6.31 -11.51
CA GLN A 70 3.18 -5.25 -11.38
C GLN A 70 3.70 -5.20 -9.95
N LYS A 71 5.02 -5.13 -9.79
CA LYS A 71 5.70 -5.07 -8.49
C LYS A 71 6.58 -3.83 -8.41
N ILE A 72 6.55 -3.16 -7.27
CA ILE A 72 7.33 -1.95 -7.01
C ILE A 72 7.83 -1.92 -5.56
N LYS A 73 8.89 -1.15 -5.31
CA LYS A 73 9.35 -0.87 -3.94
C LYS A 73 8.35 0.05 -3.24
N VAL A 74 7.99 -0.30 -2.01
CA VAL A 74 7.13 0.50 -1.14
C VAL A 74 7.91 1.73 -0.66
N LEU A 75 7.26 2.88 -0.64
CA LEU A 75 7.87 4.12 -0.16
C LEU A 75 7.98 4.09 1.36
N GLY A 76 9.15 4.43 1.89
CA GLY A 76 9.47 4.32 3.33
C GLY A 76 9.21 5.57 4.16
N GLN A 77 8.65 6.64 3.59
CA GLN A 77 8.42 7.92 4.27
C GLN A 77 7.12 8.57 3.80
N VAL A 78 6.60 9.52 4.59
CA VAL A 78 5.54 10.44 4.18
C VAL A 78 6.08 11.28 3.02
N VAL A 79 5.44 11.15 1.86
CA VAL A 79 5.76 11.88 0.63
C VAL A 79 4.58 12.75 0.25
N ASP A 80 4.84 13.85 -0.47
CA ASP A 80 3.77 14.59 -1.14
C ASP A 80 3.09 13.65 -2.14
N ILE A 81 1.82 13.37 -1.91
CA ILE A 81 1.10 12.36 -2.68
C ILE A 81 0.78 12.83 -4.11
N ASP A 82 0.55 14.12 -4.30
CA ASP A 82 0.24 14.69 -5.62
C ASP A 82 1.50 14.79 -6.48
N GLU A 83 2.64 15.14 -5.88
CA GLU A 83 3.95 15.04 -6.51
C GLU A 83 4.25 13.57 -6.85
N THR A 84 4.03 12.65 -5.91
CA THR A 84 4.26 11.22 -6.11
C THR A 84 3.41 10.65 -7.26
N PHE A 85 2.15 11.05 -7.38
CA PHE A 85 1.32 10.65 -8.53
C PHE A 85 1.78 11.24 -9.87
N SER A 86 2.57 12.31 -9.85
CA SER A 86 3.02 13.04 -11.03
C SER A 86 4.37 12.54 -11.54
N SER A 87 5.32 12.26 -10.65
CA SER A 87 6.72 11.94 -10.99
C SER A 87 7.31 10.78 -10.18
N GLY A 88 6.56 10.22 -9.23
CA GLY A 88 7.05 9.17 -8.34
C GLY A 88 7.21 7.81 -9.02
N ASN A 89 7.98 6.95 -8.36
CA ASN A 89 8.03 5.54 -8.70
C ASN A 89 6.77 4.85 -8.16
N ILE A 90 5.75 4.76 -9.01
CA ILE A 90 4.41 4.27 -8.65
C ILE A 90 3.95 3.16 -9.61
N ILE A 91 2.93 2.40 -9.20
CA ILE A 91 2.25 1.48 -10.11
C ILE A 91 1.34 2.30 -11.02
N ILE A 92 1.46 2.08 -12.33
CA ILE A 92 0.66 2.74 -13.36
C ILE A 92 0.10 1.67 -14.28
N ILE A 93 -1.22 1.66 -14.41
CA ILE A 93 -1.96 0.71 -15.22
C ILE A 93 -2.72 1.49 -16.29
N PRO A 94 -2.36 1.32 -17.58
CA PRO A 94 -3.11 1.92 -18.68
C PRO A 94 -4.54 1.43 -18.73
N PHE A 95 -5.49 2.29 -19.11
CA PHE A 95 -6.90 1.89 -19.21
C PHE A 95 -7.14 0.75 -20.19
N GLU A 96 -6.42 0.71 -21.32
CA GLU A 96 -6.45 -0.41 -22.27
C GLU A 96 -6.20 -1.77 -21.60
N THR A 97 -5.40 -1.79 -20.53
CA THR A 97 -5.18 -3.00 -19.72
C THR A 97 -6.23 -3.12 -18.63
N LEU A 98 -6.55 -2.03 -17.93
CA LEU A 98 -7.43 -2.02 -16.77
C LEU A 98 -8.86 -2.45 -17.10
N VAL A 99 -9.38 -2.06 -18.27
CA VAL A 99 -10.77 -2.36 -18.68
C VAL A 99 -11.07 -3.86 -18.73
N HIS A 100 -10.07 -4.70 -18.96
CA HIS A 100 -10.23 -6.16 -18.96
C HIS A 100 -10.45 -6.75 -17.57
N PHE A 101 -10.29 -5.95 -16.52
CA PHE A 101 -10.43 -6.37 -15.13
C PHE A 101 -11.61 -5.71 -14.40
N ILE A 102 -12.44 -4.97 -15.14
CA ILE A 102 -13.71 -4.44 -14.65
C ILE A 102 -14.80 -5.41 -15.11
N ASP A 103 -15.56 -5.94 -14.16
CA ASP A 103 -16.64 -6.87 -14.48
C ASP A 103 -17.93 -6.16 -14.94
N ASP A 104 -18.92 -6.96 -15.34
CA ASP A 104 -20.23 -6.48 -15.81
C ASP A 104 -21.02 -5.73 -14.71
N GLU A 105 -20.70 -5.95 -13.44
CA GLU A 105 -21.25 -5.23 -12.29
C GLU A 105 -20.47 -3.94 -11.98
N LYS A 106 -19.54 -3.55 -12.86
CA LYS A 106 -18.65 -2.40 -12.70
C LYS A 106 -17.75 -2.53 -11.46
N GLN A 107 -17.35 -3.74 -11.09
CA GLN A 107 -16.39 -3.94 -10.01
C GLN A 107 -14.97 -4.07 -10.56
N LEU A 108 -14.04 -3.35 -9.94
CA LEU A 108 -12.61 -3.53 -10.17
C LEU A 108 -12.02 -4.32 -8.99
N MET A 109 -11.46 -5.50 -9.28
CA MET A 109 -10.90 -6.39 -8.27
C MET A 109 -9.45 -6.75 -8.55
N TYR A 110 -8.59 -6.66 -7.53
CA TYR A 110 -7.22 -7.15 -7.60
C TYR A 110 -6.69 -7.59 -6.25
N LYS A 111 -5.61 -8.37 -6.29
CA LYS A 111 -4.84 -8.76 -5.10
C LYS A 111 -3.69 -7.80 -4.90
N ILE A 112 -3.46 -7.42 -3.65
CA ILE A 112 -2.25 -6.73 -3.22
C ILE A 112 -1.46 -7.61 -2.27
N ASN A 113 -0.20 -7.84 -2.63
CA ASN A 113 0.76 -8.60 -1.85
C ASN A 113 1.89 -7.68 -1.41
N ILE A 114 2.26 -7.77 -0.13
CA ILE A 114 3.38 -7.04 0.44
C ILE A 114 4.41 -8.06 0.92
N SER A 115 5.62 -7.94 0.40
CA SER A 115 6.77 -8.78 0.75
C SER A 115 7.89 -7.91 1.29
N GLU A 116 8.57 -8.37 2.33
CA GLU A 116 9.81 -7.74 2.80
C GLU A 116 10.93 -7.94 1.76
N ILE A 117 11.72 -6.89 1.53
CA ILE A 117 12.92 -6.95 0.71
C ILE A 117 14.06 -7.27 1.66
N THR A 118 14.57 -8.51 1.60
CA THR A 118 15.75 -8.88 2.36
C THR A 118 16.94 -8.08 1.83
N PRO A 119 17.62 -7.25 2.64
CA PRO A 119 18.83 -6.60 2.19
C PRO A 119 19.87 -7.68 1.88
N THR A 120 20.44 -7.65 0.68
CA THR A 120 21.58 -8.50 0.34
C THR A 120 22.77 -8.01 1.17
N ILE A 121 23.03 -8.65 2.30
CA ILE A 121 24.21 -8.35 3.11
C ILE A 121 25.41 -8.86 2.31
N GLU A 122 26.17 -7.95 1.68
CA GLU A 122 27.59 -8.24 1.45
C GLU A 122 28.22 -8.47 2.82
N SER A 123 28.54 -9.72 3.13
CA SER A 123 29.16 -10.12 4.38
C SER A 123 30.52 -9.44 4.52
N LYS A 124 30.58 -8.32 5.23
CA LYS A 124 31.81 -7.85 5.86
C LYS A 124 31.87 -8.40 7.29
N PRO A 125 33.07 -8.82 7.77
CA PRO A 125 33.19 -9.55 9.02
C PRO A 125 32.76 -8.69 10.21
N ILE A 126 32.08 -9.37 11.13
CA ILE A 126 31.47 -8.84 12.34
C ILE A 126 32.58 -8.33 13.28
N LEU A 127 32.54 -7.06 13.65
CA LEU A 127 33.14 -6.58 14.89
C LEU A 127 32.00 -6.48 15.90
N GLU A 128 32.09 -7.31 16.93
CA GLU A 128 31.19 -7.30 18.09
C GLU A 128 31.23 -5.91 18.75
N ILE A 129 30.07 -5.27 18.84
CA ILE A 129 29.85 -4.13 19.73
C ILE A 129 28.64 -4.51 20.58
N GLU A 130 28.88 -4.62 21.89
CA GLU A 130 27.86 -4.87 22.90
C GLU A 130 26.77 -3.78 22.85
N SER A 131 25.51 -4.21 22.88
CA SER A 131 24.33 -3.33 22.89
C SER A 131 23.89 -3.09 24.33
N PRO A 132 23.74 -1.84 24.80
CA PRO A 132 23.07 -1.57 26.06
C PRO A 132 21.55 -1.39 25.87
N GLU A 133 20.84 -1.86 26.89
CA GLU A 133 19.50 -1.49 27.39
C GLU A 133 18.24 -2.01 26.66
N GLU A 134 17.67 -3.06 27.27
CA GLU A 134 16.27 -3.49 27.17
C GLU A 134 15.33 -2.40 27.72
N GLY A 135 14.85 -1.53 26.85
CA GLY A 135 13.55 -0.90 27.04
C GLY A 135 12.45 -1.90 26.67
N ASP A 136 11.35 -1.91 27.43
CA ASP A 136 10.20 -2.81 27.31
C ASP A 136 9.64 -2.83 25.87
N LYS A 137 10.14 -3.76 25.05
CA LYS A 137 9.71 -3.93 23.65
C LYS A 137 8.46 -4.78 23.66
N MET A 138 7.31 -4.14 23.43
CA MET A 138 6.05 -4.82 23.15
C MET A 138 6.29 -5.94 22.14
N SER A 139 5.85 -7.15 22.48
CA SER A 139 6.10 -8.33 21.66
C SER A 139 5.44 -8.18 20.29
N HIS A 140 6.00 -8.83 19.26
CA HIS A 140 5.43 -8.84 17.91
C HIS A 140 3.93 -9.22 17.88
N PHE A 141 3.52 -10.08 18.82
CA PHE A 141 2.13 -10.51 18.96
C PHE A 141 1.22 -9.41 19.51
N GLU A 142 1.69 -8.65 20.50
CA GLU A 142 0.98 -7.50 21.05
C GLU A 142 0.87 -6.37 20.04
N ILE A 143 1.94 -6.10 19.27
CA ILE A 143 1.91 -5.15 18.15
C ILE A 143 0.85 -5.59 17.13
N TYR A 144 0.86 -6.84 16.69
CA TYR A 144 -0.14 -7.35 15.74
C TYR A 144 -1.58 -7.22 16.26
N THR A 145 -1.78 -7.45 17.56
CA THR A 145 -3.09 -7.36 18.21
C THR A 145 -3.55 -5.90 18.30
N ALA A 146 -2.67 -4.99 18.70
CA ALA A 146 -2.93 -3.55 18.70
C ALA A 146 -3.23 -3.03 17.29
N LEU A 147 -2.46 -3.44 16.28
CA LEU A 147 -2.69 -3.06 14.88
C LEU A 147 -4.03 -3.57 14.36
N LYS A 148 -4.43 -4.81 14.69
CA LYS A 148 -5.77 -5.32 14.35
C LYS A 148 -6.89 -4.52 15.01
N LEU A 149 -6.71 -4.12 16.27
CA LEU A 149 -7.67 -3.28 16.98
C LEU A 149 -7.77 -1.88 16.36
N VAL A 150 -6.64 -1.30 15.95
CA VAL A 150 -6.61 -0.04 15.20
C VAL A 150 -7.38 -0.20 13.89
N VAL A 151 -7.03 -1.18 13.04
CA VAL A 151 -7.73 -1.43 11.76
C VAL A 151 -9.24 -1.59 11.97
N LYS A 152 -9.66 -2.37 12.97
CA LYS A 152 -11.07 -2.57 13.30
C LYS A 152 -11.75 -1.28 13.79
N SER A 153 -11.03 -0.44 14.52
CA SER A 153 -11.54 0.89 14.90
C SER A 153 -11.66 1.83 13.70
N LEU A 154 -10.92 1.59 12.61
CA LEU A 154 -10.98 2.38 11.37
C LEU A 154 -12.10 1.96 10.43
N GLU A 155 -12.71 0.80 10.64
CA GLU A 155 -13.95 0.41 9.97
C GLU A 155 -15.15 1.26 10.42
N CYS A 156 -14.96 2.12 11.44
CA CYS A 156 -15.90 3.17 11.80
C CYS A 156 -15.87 4.31 10.76
N PRO A 157 -17.00 4.66 10.12
CA PRO A 157 -17.08 5.74 9.13
C PRO A 157 -16.60 7.11 9.66
N VAL A 158 -16.74 7.34 10.97
CA VAL A 158 -16.31 8.58 11.65
C VAL A 158 -14.79 8.60 11.89
N CYS A 159 -14.18 7.44 12.13
CA CYS A 159 -12.74 7.32 12.37
C CYS A 159 -11.92 7.40 11.07
N LEU A 160 -12.49 6.95 9.94
CA LEU A 160 -11.95 7.18 8.60
C LEU A 160 -11.81 8.67 8.25
N GLY A 161 -12.70 9.52 8.76
CA GLY A 161 -12.65 10.98 8.55
C GLY A 161 -11.67 11.72 9.47
N THR A 162 -11.19 11.10 10.54
CA THR A 162 -10.27 11.70 11.52
C THR A 162 -8.84 11.21 11.41
N LEU A 163 -8.62 10.07 10.75
CA LEU A 163 -7.31 9.68 10.24
C LEU A 163 -7.16 10.19 8.83
N THR A 164 -7.12 11.51 8.71
CA THR A 164 -6.46 12.10 7.55
C THR A 164 -5.07 11.48 7.50
N PRO A 165 -4.63 10.92 6.36
CA PRO A 165 -3.20 10.83 6.13
C PRO A 165 -2.60 12.21 6.37
N PRO A 166 -1.29 12.36 6.65
CA PRO A 166 -0.67 13.68 6.71
C PRO A 166 -0.76 14.34 5.31
N LEU A 167 -1.94 14.85 4.98
CA LEU A 167 -2.18 15.93 4.05
C LEU A 167 -1.52 17.10 4.76
N ALA A 168 -0.48 17.63 4.12
CA ALA A 168 0.25 18.80 4.55
C ALA A 168 -0.74 19.84 5.10
N VAL A 169 -0.67 20.06 6.41
CA VAL A 169 -1.31 21.21 7.02
C VAL A 169 -0.36 22.37 6.76
N CYS A 170 -0.85 23.30 5.94
CA CYS A 170 -0.34 24.63 5.58
C CYS A 170 0.57 24.72 4.34
#